data_AF-A0A954B2Y4-F1
#
_entry.id   AF-A0A954B2Y4-F1
#
_cell.length_a   1.000
_cell.length_b   1.000
_cell.length_c   1.000
_cell.angle_alpha   90.00
_cell.angle_beta   90.00
_cell.angle_gamma   90.00
#
_symmetry.space_group_name_H-M   'P 1'
#
loop_
_entity.id
_entity.type
_entity.pdbx_description
1 polymer ?
#
loop_
_entity_poly.entity_id
_entity_poly.type
_entity_poly.pdbx_seq_one_letter_code
_entity_poly.pdbx_strand_id
1 'polypeptide(L)'
;ITTYRRLAESALDQIAPFFPGMPGPWTAGVALPGGDFPVDGVTALIEKLRHDYPFLTDRWAKRLIRAYGTDAHRMLGQSTCAADLGPDFGATLTGREVTWLMEKEYARTAEDVVWRRSKLGLRLTAEQVATLDDWIDAHCAASLRAAAE
;
A
#
# COMPACT_ATOMS: atom_id res chain seq x y z
N ILE A 1 5.73 -0.38 -19.96
CA ILE A 1 5.49 0.46 -18.75
C ILE A 1 5.77 1.93 -19.03
N THR A 2 6.94 2.32 -19.53
CA THR A 2 7.37 3.74 -19.69
C THR A 2 6.38 4.67 -20.42
N THR A 3 5.55 4.16 -21.33
CA THR A 3 4.58 4.96 -22.11
C THR A 3 3.15 4.92 -21.59
N TYR A 4 2.87 4.23 -20.47
CA TYR A 4 1.50 3.92 -20.03
C TYR A 4 0.61 5.16 -19.90
N ARG A 5 1.13 6.24 -19.30
CA ARG A 5 0.39 7.49 -19.06
C ARG A 5 -0.02 8.15 -20.37
N ARG A 6 0.91 8.25 -21.34
CA ARG A 6 0.64 8.82 -22.66
C ARG A 6 -0.34 7.96 -23.45
N LEU A 7 -0.22 6.64 -23.38
CA LEU A 7 -1.17 5.72 -24.02
C LEU A 7 -2.58 5.86 -23.43
N ALA A 8 -2.70 6.04 -22.10
CA ALA A 8 -3.99 6.30 -21.46
C ALA A 8 -4.62 7.64 -21.90
N GLU A 9 -3.82 8.70 -22.01
CA GLU A 9 -4.29 9.99 -22.57
C GLU A 9 -4.79 9.83 -24.01
N SER A 10 -4.00 9.18 -24.88
CA SER A 10 -4.41 8.95 -26.27
C SER A 10 -5.65 8.05 -26.41
N ALA A 11 -5.89 7.14 -25.47
CA ALA A 11 -7.12 6.36 -25.44
C ALA A 11 -8.33 7.24 -25.06
N LEU A 12 -8.19 8.14 -24.08
CA LEU A 12 -9.25 9.08 -23.72
C LEU A 12 -9.58 10.05 -24.86
N ASP A 13 -8.59 10.50 -25.64
CA ASP A 13 -8.82 11.36 -26.80
C ASP A 13 -9.75 10.70 -27.84
N GLN A 14 -9.63 9.37 -28.04
CA GLN A 14 -10.50 8.62 -28.94
C GLN A 14 -11.91 8.42 -28.39
N ILE A 15 -12.07 8.43 -27.06
CA ILE A 15 -13.35 8.23 -26.36
C ILE A 15 -14.10 9.57 -26.20
N ALA A 16 -13.38 10.68 -26.10
CA ALA A 16 -13.94 12.01 -25.86
C ALA A 16 -15.12 12.42 -26.77
N PRO A 17 -15.16 12.07 -28.09
CA PRO A 17 -16.30 12.41 -28.95
C PRO A 17 -17.65 11.85 -28.48
N PHE A 18 -17.65 10.80 -27.66
CA PHE A 18 -18.87 10.17 -27.14
C PHE A 18 -19.36 10.77 -25.80
N PHE A 19 -18.60 11.69 -25.19
CA PHE A 19 -18.90 12.26 -23.88
C PHE A 19 -18.82 13.80 -23.91
N PRO A 20 -19.95 14.49 -24.18
CA PRO A 20 -20.00 15.95 -24.17
C PRO A 20 -19.52 16.52 -22.83
N GLY A 21 -18.63 17.51 -22.88
CA GLY A 21 -18.09 18.17 -21.68
C GLY A 21 -16.93 17.44 -20.99
N MET A 22 -16.36 16.40 -21.60
CA MET A 22 -15.18 15.74 -21.06
C MET A 22 -13.99 16.73 -20.96
N PRO A 23 -13.33 16.83 -19.80
CA PRO A 23 -12.17 17.71 -19.63
C PRO A 23 -10.96 17.19 -20.42
N GLY A 24 -10.04 18.11 -20.74
CA GLY A 24 -8.78 17.77 -21.41
C GLY A 24 -7.80 16.97 -20.53
N PRO A 25 -6.62 16.61 -21.07
CA PRO A 25 -5.63 15.82 -20.37
C PRO A 25 -5.09 16.55 -19.13
N TRP A 26 -4.99 15.85 -18.00
CA TRP A 26 -4.59 16.43 -16.71
C TRP A 26 -3.51 15.61 -15.97
N THR A 27 -3.23 14.38 -16.40
CA THR A 27 -2.45 13.40 -15.61
C THR A 27 -0.97 13.73 -15.46
N ALA A 28 -0.40 14.58 -16.30
CA ALA A 28 1.03 14.87 -16.31
C ALA A 28 1.51 15.66 -15.07
N GLY A 29 0.63 16.46 -14.45
CA GLY A 29 0.96 17.34 -13.33
C GLY A 29 0.46 16.87 -11.97
N VAL A 30 -0.15 15.68 -11.89
CA VAL A 30 -0.75 15.18 -10.65
C VAL A 30 0.06 14.00 -10.11
N ALA A 31 0.40 14.07 -8.83
CA ALA A 31 1.06 12.98 -8.13
C ALA A 31 0.13 11.75 -8.05
N LEU A 32 0.69 10.56 -8.24
CA LEU A 32 -0.02 9.32 -7.93
C LEU A 32 -0.21 9.18 -6.42
N PRO A 33 -1.21 8.40 -5.95
CA PRO A 33 -1.39 8.10 -4.53
C PRO A 33 -0.09 7.65 -3.86
N GLY A 34 0.15 8.11 -2.63
CA GLY A 34 1.40 7.91 -1.90
C GLY A 34 2.59 8.74 -2.40
N GLY A 35 2.55 9.27 -3.62
CA GLY A 35 3.65 9.99 -4.29
C GLY A 35 3.66 11.51 -4.11
N ASP A 36 2.82 12.06 -3.23
CA ASP A 36 2.67 13.51 -3.02
C ASP A 36 3.80 14.07 -2.14
N PHE A 37 5.01 14.09 -2.68
CA PHE A 37 6.21 14.66 -2.04
C PHE A 37 7.27 15.04 -3.08
N PRO A 38 8.23 15.93 -2.75
CA PRO A 38 9.31 16.32 -3.66
C PRO A 38 10.21 15.15 -4.09
N VAL A 39 10.85 15.25 -5.25
CA VAL A 39 11.71 14.18 -5.81
C VAL A 39 12.84 13.76 -4.85
N ASP A 40 13.38 14.70 -4.07
CA ASP A 40 14.40 14.51 -3.05
C ASP A 40 13.84 14.36 -1.61
N GLY A 41 12.50 14.32 -1.47
CA GLY A 41 11.80 14.32 -0.18
C GLY A 41 11.82 12.99 0.59
N VAL A 42 12.30 11.89 -0.02
CA VAL A 42 12.26 10.54 0.58
C VAL A 42 12.98 10.48 1.92
N THR A 43 14.16 11.11 2.05
CA THR A 43 14.94 11.11 3.30
C THR A 43 14.16 11.78 4.43
N ALA A 44 13.58 12.95 4.17
CA ALA A 44 12.79 13.69 5.14
C ALA A 44 11.54 12.89 5.60
N LEU A 45 10.90 12.16 4.68
CA LEU A 45 9.77 11.29 5.03
C LEU A 45 10.17 10.14 5.95
N ILE A 46 11.32 9.51 5.70
CA ILE A 46 11.83 8.42 6.55
C ILE A 46 12.14 8.95 7.96
N GLU A 47 12.82 10.10 8.04
CA GLU A 47 13.17 10.73 9.32
C GLU A 47 11.92 11.10 10.10
N LYS A 48 10.93 11.72 9.43
CA LYS A 48 9.64 12.05 10.03
C LYS A 48 8.91 10.81 10.53
N LEU A 49 8.84 9.74 9.72
CA LEU A 49 8.16 8.51 10.13
C LEU A 49 8.82 7.87 11.37
N ARG A 50 10.15 7.88 11.45
CA ARG A 50 10.88 7.34 12.62
C ARG A 50 10.72 8.22 13.86
N HIS A 51 10.64 9.52 13.68
CA HIS A 51 10.38 10.45 14.77
C HIS A 51 8.98 10.22 15.35
N ASP A 52 7.97 10.12 14.49
CA ASP A 52 6.57 9.93 14.88
C ASP A 52 6.31 8.51 15.43
N TYR A 53 7.05 7.50 14.97
CA TYR A 53 6.94 6.09 15.41
C TYR A 53 8.32 5.54 15.87
N PRO A 54 8.76 5.85 17.11
CA PRO A 54 10.12 5.52 17.59
C PRO A 54 10.46 4.03 17.65
N PHE A 55 9.45 3.15 17.66
CA PHE A 55 9.63 1.70 17.62
C PHE A 55 10.06 1.18 16.23
N LEU A 56 9.97 1.99 15.18
CA LEU A 56 10.42 1.59 13.85
C LEU A 56 11.95 1.66 13.75
N THR A 57 12.55 0.55 13.33
CA THR A 57 13.94 0.56 12.89
C THR A 57 14.09 1.36 11.58
N ASP A 58 15.30 1.86 11.31
CA ASP A 58 15.61 2.57 10.06
C ASP A 58 15.27 1.74 8.82
N ARG A 59 15.58 0.44 8.84
CA ARG A 59 15.26 -0.48 7.74
C ARG A 59 13.75 -0.63 7.53
N TRP A 60 12.98 -0.66 8.61
CA TRP A 60 11.51 -0.79 8.54
C TRP A 60 10.88 0.50 8.00
N ALA A 61 11.25 1.67 8.53
CA ALA A 61 10.76 2.94 8.03
C ALA A 61 11.10 3.16 6.54
N LYS A 62 12.34 2.84 6.12
CA LYS A 62 12.74 2.87 4.71
C LYS A 62 11.88 1.96 3.84
N ARG A 63 11.53 0.76 4.32
CA ARG A 63 10.67 -0.18 3.58
C ARG A 63 9.28 0.42 3.38
N LEU A 64 8.68 0.96 4.45
CA LEU A 64 7.33 1.53 4.38
C LEU A 64 7.27 2.75 3.47
N ILE A 65 8.22 3.70 3.59
CA ILE A 65 8.24 4.89 2.71
C ILE A 65 8.46 4.51 1.25
N ARG A 66 9.30 3.51 0.95
CA ARG A 66 9.50 3.05 -0.44
C ARG A 66 8.29 2.35 -1.03
N ALA A 67 7.45 1.73 -0.20
CA ALA A 67 6.25 1.01 -0.64
C ALA A 67 5.04 1.94 -0.75
N TYR A 68 4.82 2.78 0.26
CA TYR A 68 3.57 3.53 0.45
C TYR A 68 3.75 5.05 0.41
N GLY A 69 4.99 5.56 0.41
CA GLY A 69 5.26 6.99 0.45
C GLY A 69 4.53 7.69 1.60
N THR A 70 3.74 8.71 1.28
CA THR A 70 2.97 9.48 2.28
C THR A 70 1.85 8.67 2.95
N ASP A 71 1.38 7.58 2.35
CA ASP A 71 0.35 6.73 2.95
C ASP A 71 0.87 5.89 4.11
N ALA A 72 2.19 5.72 4.26
CA ALA A 72 2.78 4.99 5.38
C ALA A 72 2.36 5.55 6.75
N HIS A 73 2.23 6.88 6.87
CA HIS A 73 1.80 7.51 8.12
C HIS A 73 0.32 7.23 8.39
N ARG A 74 -0.53 7.31 7.35
CA ARG A 74 -1.96 6.99 7.44
C ARG A 74 -2.20 5.54 7.84
N MET A 75 -1.40 4.62 7.29
CA MET A 75 -1.45 3.19 7.62
C MET A 75 -1.12 2.92 9.08
N LEU A 76 -0.07 3.56 9.62
CA LEU A 76 0.34 3.36 11.02
C LEU A 76 -0.59 4.04 12.03
N GLY A 77 -1.25 5.13 11.62
CA GLY A 77 -2.32 5.77 12.39
C GLY A 77 -1.88 6.24 13.77
N GLN A 78 -2.54 5.79 14.83
CA GLN A 78 -2.25 6.19 16.22
C GLN A 78 -1.40 5.17 16.97
N SER A 79 -0.72 4.27 16.26
CA SER A 79 0.08 3.21 16.87
C SER A 79 1.26 3.82 17.63
N THR A 80 1.42 3.45 18.89
CA THR A 80 2.48 3.96 19.79
C THR A 80 3.58 2.93 20.00
N CYS A 81 3.29 1.65 19.76
CA CYS A 81 4.25 0.57 19.84
C CYS A 81 4.03 -0.48 18.74
N ALA A 82 4.98 -1.39 18.56
CA ALA A 82 4.89 -2.45 17.56
C ALA A 82 3.70 -3.40 17.79
N ALA A 83 3.28 -3.60 19.05
CA ALA A 83 2.14 -4.47 19.37
C ALA A 83 0.80 -3.90 18.87
N ASP A 84 0.69 -2.57 18.73
CA ASP A 84 -0.51 -1.90 18.20
C ASP A 84 -0.76 -2.20 16.71
N LEU A 85 0.26 -2.74 16.02
CA LEU A 85 0.21 -3.12 14.62
C LEU A 85 -0.33 -4.55 14.41
N GLY A 86 -0.66 -5.26 15.48
CA GLY A 86 -1.17 -6.63 15.41
C GLY A 86 -0.08 -7.67 15.15
N PRO A 87 -0.42 -8.84 14.58
CA PRO A 87 0.54 -9.94 14.40
C PRO A 87 1.73 -9.55 13.52
N ASP A 88 2.91 -10.07 13.84
CA ASP A 88 4.10 -10.00 12.99
C ASP A 88 4.18 -11.30 12.17
N PHE A 89 4.03 -11.18 10.85
CA PHE A 89 4.14 -12.31 9.93
C PHE A 89 5.59 -12.60 9.52
N GLY A 90 6.54 -11.77 9.97
CA GLY A 90 7.94 -11.82 9.60
C GLY A 90 8.32 -10.74 8.61
N ALA A 91 9.62 -10.50 8.48
CA ALA A 91 10.18 -9.48 7.59
C ALA A 91 9.57 -8.08 7.77
N THR A 92 9.12 -7.75 8.99
CA THR A 92 8.42 -6.52 9.40
C THR A 92 7.01 -6.34 8.82
N LEU A 93 6.41 -7.38 8.22
CA LEU A 93 5.02 -7.36 7.77
C LEU A 93 4.09 -7.54 8.96
N THR A 94 3.21 -6.57 9.18
CA THR A 94 2.32 -6.56 10.35
C THR A 94 0.86 -6.68 9.96
N GLY A 95 0.01 -7.13 10.88
CA GLY A 95 -1.45 -7.17 10.71
C GLY A 95 -2.03 -5.86 10.17
N ARG A 96 -1.61 -4.72 10.72
CA ARG A 96 -2.03 -3.38 10.27
C ARG A 96 -1.71 -3.14 8.81
N GLU A 97 -0.51 -3.50 8.36
CA GLU A 97 -0.12 -3.38 6.96
C GLU A 97 -0.95 -4.31 6.07
N VAL A 98 -1.21 -5.54 6.50
CA VAL A 98 -2.06 -6.48 5.73
C VAL A 98 -3.49 -5.96 5.63
N THR A 99 -4.07 -5.47 6.73
CA THR A 99 -5.40 -4.83 6.71
C THR A 99 -5.45 -3.65 5.74
N TRP A 100 -4.44 -2.78 5.76
CA TRP A 100 -4.35 -1.67 4.80
C TRP A 100 -4.34 -2.15 3.35
N LEU A 101 -3.53 -3.17 3.06
CA LEU A 101 -3.46 -3.77 1.72
C LEU A 101 -4.80 -4.37 1.29
N MET A 102 -5.55 -4.99 2.21
CA MET A 102 -6.89 -5.54 1.93
C MET A 102 -7.91 -4.42 1.66
N GLU A 103 -7.92 -3.38 2.49
CA GLU A 103 -8.92 -2.31 2.44
C GLU A 103 -8.66 -1.26 1.35
N LYS A 104 -7.40 -0.95 1.07
CA LYS A 104 -6.99 0.17 0.19
C LYS A 104 -6.35 -0.29 -1.11
N GLU A 105 -5.75 -1.48 -1.13
CA GLU A 105 -5.00 -1.98 -2.28
C GLU A 105 -5.54 -3.32 -2.84
N TYR A 106 -6.75 -3.69 -2.43
CA TYR A 106 -7.50 -4.84 -2.95
C TYR A 106 -6.76 -6.18 -2.82
N ALA A 107 -5.88 -6.34 -1.83
CA ALA A 107 -5.27 -7.64 -1.56
C ALA A 107 -6.34 -8.62 -1.06
N ARG A 108 -6.37 -9.83 -1.64
CA ARG A 108 -7.35 -10.89 -1.29
C ARG A 108 -6.71 -12.20 -0.86
N THR A 109 -5.40 -12.37 -1.09
CA THR A 109 -4.64 -13.57 -0.78
C THR A 109 -3.25 -13.18 -0.25
N ALA A 110 -2.54 -14.12 0.37
CA ALA A 110 -1.15 -13.90 0.74
C ALA A 110 -0.27 -13.61 -0.49
N GLU A 111 -0.58 -14.22 -1.65
CA GLU A 111 0.15 -13.99 -2.91
C GLU A 111 0.10 -12.52 -3.35
N ASP A 112 -1.08 -11.89 -3.27
CA ASP A 112 -1.26 -10.46 -3.53
C ASP A 112 -0.31 -9.61 -2.68
N VAL A 113 -0.25 -9.92 -1.39
CA VAL A 113 0.58 -9.20 -0.42
C VAL A 113 2.07 -9.41 -0.70
N VAL A 114 2.52 -10.66 -0.80
CA VAL A 114 3.96 -10.98 -0.74
C VAL A 114 4.68 -10.87 -2.09
N TRP A 115 3.95 -10.94 -3.21
CA TRP A 115 4.51 -10.91 -4.56
C TRP A 115 4.06 -9.73 -5.42
N ARG A 116 2.84 -9.22 -5.26
CA ARG A 116 2.35 -8.08 -6.06
C ARG A 116 2.61 -6.75 -5.33
N ARG A 117 2.00 -6.56 -4.16
CA ARG A 117 2.05 -5.32 -3.37
C ARG A 117 3.38 -5.11 -2.67
N SER A 118 3.97 -6.19 -2.19
CA SER A 118 5.33 -6.21 -1.67
C SER A 118 6.22 -7.15 -2.50
N LYS A 119 7.44 -7.36 -1.99
CA LYS A 119 8.35 -8.42 -2.43
C LYS A 119 8.84 -9.20 -1.22
N LEU A 120 8.02 -9.30 -0.17
CA LEU A 120 8.36 -9.98 1.07
C LEU A 120 8.33 -11.50 0.94
N GLY A 121 7.75 -12.04 -0.14
CA GLY A 121 7.87 -13.46 -0.48
C GLY A 121 9.32 -13.92 -0.69
N LEU A 122 10.25 -12.99 -0.95
CA LEU A 122 11.70 -13.25 -1.01
C LEU A 122 12.35 -13.43 0.38
N ARG A 123 11.62 -13.17 1.47
CA ARG A 123 12.14 -13.18 2.84
C ARG A 123 11.35 -14.06 3.80
N LEU A 124 10.05 -14.20 3.54
CA LEU A 124 9.16 -15.04 4.34
C LEU A 124 9.38 -16.51 4.01
N THR A 125 9.25 -17.37 5.02
CA THR A 125 9.21 -18.82 4.82
C THR A 125 7.84 -19.26 4.29
N ALA A 126 7.75 -20.46 3.73
CA ALA A 126 6.47 -21.02 3.29
C ALA A 126 5.44 -21.11 4.44
N GLU A 127 5.88 -21.44 5.66
CA GLU A 127 5.05 -21.48 6.86
C GLU A 127 4.51 -20.10 7.26
N GLN A 128 5.35 -19.07 7.17
CA GLN A 128 4.92 -17.69 7.41
C GLN A 128 3.90 -17.22 6.37
N VAL A 129 4.10 -17.59 5.10
CA VAL A 129 3.14 -17.27 4.02
C VAL A 129 1.82 -18.00 4.24
N ALA A 130 1.83 -19.27 4.67
CA ALA A 130 0.62 -20.02 5.00
C ALA A 130 -0.13 -19.37 6.18
N THR A 131 0.59 -18.98 7.23
CA THR A 131 0.00 -18.27 8.39
C THR A 131 -0.65 -16.95 7.98
N LEU A 132 -0.03 -16.22 7.05
CA LEU A 132 -0.60 -14.99 6.49
C LEU A 132 -1.87 -15.27 5.68
N ASP A 133 -1.89 -16.32 4.88
CA ASP A 133 -3.03 -16.68 4.04
C ASP A 133 -4.25 -17.06 4.89
N ASP A 134 -4.05 -17.92 5.89
CA ASP A 134 -5.08 -18.29 6.87
C ASP A 134 -5.65 -17.06 7.58
N TRP A 135 -4.78 -16.10 7.92
CA TRP A 135 -5.19 -14.86 8.56
C TRP A 135 -6.03 -13.97 7.61
N ILE A 136 -5.65 -13.85 6.34
CA ILE A 136 -6.39 -13.08 5.34
C ILE A 136 -7.76 -13.68 5.08
N ASP A 137 -7.86 -15.01 4.97
CA ASP A 137 -9.13 -15.72 4.76
C ASP A 137 -10.10 -15.50 5.91
N ALA A 138 -9.60 -15.59 7.16
CA ALA A 138 -10.40 -15.30 8.34
C ALA A 138 -10.93 -13.86 8.35
N HIS A 139 -10.11 -12.88 7.94
CA HIS A 139 -10.52 -11.47 7.90
C HIS A 139 -11.49 -11.17 6.76
N CYS A 140 -11.30 -11.77 5.58
CA CYS A 140 -12.25 -11.65 4.47
C CYS A 140 -13.63 -12.20 4.85
N ALA A 141 -13.67 -13.36 5.50
CA ALA A 141 -14.91 -13.96 5.96
C ALA A 141 -15.62 -13.08 7.01
N ALA A 142 -14.88 -12.46 7.93
CA ALA A 142 -15.43 -11.54 8.92
C ALA A 142 -16.04 -10.29 8.26
N SER A 143 -15.32 -9.66 7.32
CA SER A 143 -15.82 -8.47 6.60
C SER A 143 -17.08 -8.75 5.78
N LEU A 144 -17.18 -9.94 5.16
CA LEU A 144 -18.38 -10.35 4.42
C LEU A 144 -19.58 -10.56 5.34
N ARG A 145 -19.37 -11.09 6.55
CA ARG A 145 -20.44 -11.21 7.56
C ARG A 145 -20.91 -9.85 8.04
N ALA A 146 -19.99 -8.95 8.35
CA ALA A 146 -20.33 -7.60 8.80
C ALA A 146 -21.06 -6.76 7.72
N ALA A 147 -20.81 -7.02 6.44
CA ALA A 147 -21.52 -6.35 5.33
C ALA A 147 -22.90 -6.96 5.03
N ALA A 148 -23.21 -8.13 5.58
CA ALA A 148 -24.50 -8.81 5.41
C ALA A 148 -25.50 -8.51 6.55
N GLU A 149 -25.04 -7.86 7.62
CA GLU A 149 -25.84 -7.34 8.74
C GLU A 149 -26.24 -5.88 8.50
#